data_AF-A0A7S3MAY7-F1
#
_entry.id   AF-A0A7S3MAY7-F1
#
_cell.length_a   1.000
_cell.length_b   1.000
_cell.length_c   1.000
_cell.angle_alpha   90.00
_cell.angle_beta   90.00
_cell.angle_gamma   90.00
#
_symmetry.space_group_name_H-M   'P 1'
#
loop_
_entity.id
_entity.type
_entity.pdbx_description
1 polymer ?
#
loop_
_entity_poly.entity_id
_entity_poly.type
_entity_poly.pdbx_seq_one_letter_code
_entity_poly.pdbx_strand_id
1 'polypeptide(L)'
;GNNPYQALYVNDGVYGSFNNVVYDHATPVPQKLSLVLAAESRAHTAKAVVSEDLASREPEAHLMAPIDATVATSAGVESIPTAIFGPTCDGLDQMCALESTVLPRCEVGDWLIWENMGAYTHTASFVFNGFTHIPKRTYCIC
;
A
#
# COMPACT_ATOMS: atom_id res chain seq x y z
N GLY A 1 7.94 -21.88 7.57
CA GLY A 1 9.35 -21.68 7.96
C GLY A 1 9.46 -20.35 8.65
N ASN A 2 10.08 -20.30 9.84
CA ASN A 2 10.15 -19.11 10.70
C ASN A 2 11.23 -18.12 10.20
N ASN A 3 11.10 -17.64 8.97
CA ASN A 3 12.03 -16.64 8.44
C ASN A 3 11.75 -15.29 9.14
N PRO A 4 12.73 -14.69 9.82
CA PRO A 4 12.56 -13.39 10.49
C PRO A 4 12.37 -12.22 9.52
N TYR A 5 12.59 -12.43 8.21
CA TYR A 5 12.46 -11.42 7.18
C TYR A 5 11.72 -11.99 5.96
N GLN A 6 11.15 -11.13 5.12
CA GLN A 6 10.59 -11.54 3.83
C GLN A 6 10.97 -10.57 2.71
N ALA A 7 11.11 -11.10 1.49
CA ALA A 7 11.32 -10.33 0.28
C ALA A 7 10.18 -10.66 -0.70
N LEU A 8 9.46 -9.65 -1.15
CA LEU A 8 8.31 -9.78 -2.04
C LEU A 8 8.68 -9.21 -3.42
N TYR A 9 8.32 -9.94 -4.47
CA TYR A 9 8.43 -9.48 -5.85
C TYR A 9 7.02 -9.24 -6.38
N VAL A 10 6.74 -8.03 -6.85
CA VAL A 10 5.44 -7.66 -7.40
C VAL A 10 5.56 -7.38 -8.89
N ASN A 11 4.42 -7.25 -9.55
CA ASN A 11 4.32 -7.11 -11.01
C ASN A 11 4.42 -5.67 -11.52
N ASP A 12 4.77 -4.71 -10.65
CA ASP A 12 5.01 -3.31 -10.97
C ASP A 12 6.22 -2.81 -10.14
N GLY A 13 6.88 -1.75 -10.56
CA GLY A 13 8.17 -1.36 -9.99
C GLY A 13 8.56 0.09 -10.27
N VAL A 14 9.80 0.44 -9.96
CA VAL A 14 10.33 1.81 -10.11
C VAL A 14 10.42 2.24 -11.57
N TYR A 15 10.43 1.26 -12.48
CA TYR A 15 10.38 1.45 -13.93
C TYR A 15 8.94 1.65 -14.47
N GLY A 16 7.93 1.36 -13.64
CA GLY A 16 6.51 1.45 -13.95
C GLY A 16 5.82 2.54 -13.13
N SER A 17 4.84 2.18 -12.32
CA SER A 17 4.05 3.15 -11.53
C SER A 17 4.82 3.77 -10.36
N PHE A 18 5.89 3.14 -9.89
CA PHE A 18 6.66 3.60 -8.73
C PHE A 18 7.89 4.43 -9.11
N ASN A 19 7.92 5.00 -10.31
CA ASN A 19 9.02 5.90 -10.68
C ASN A 19 9.05 7.18 -9.82
N ASN A 20 7.93 7.55 -9.18
CA ASN A 20 7.87 8.60 -8.16
C ASN A 20 8.81 8.35 -6.97
N VAL A 21 9.15 7.09 -6.66
CA VAL A 21 10.15 6.77 -5.64
C VAL A 21 11.51 7.38 -5.99
N VAL A 22 11.87 7.33 -7.28
CA VAL A 22 13.15 7.82 -7.79
C VAL A 22 13.09 9.31 -8.12
N TYR A 23 12.03 9.75 -8.82
CA TYR A 23 11.95 11.10 -9.38
C TYR A 23 11.26 12.13 -8.47
N ASP A 24 10.38 11.69 -7.58
CA ASP A 24 9.58 12.55 -6.70
C ASP A 24 9.87 12.30 -5.22
N HIS A 25 10.84 11.44 -4.92
CA HIS A 25 11.21 11.02 -3.55
C HIS A 25 10.02 10.47 -2.73
N ALA A 26 9.05 9.85 -3.41
CA ALA A 26 7.89 9.27 -2.76
C ALA A 26 8.28 8.10 -1.84
N THR A 27 7.63 8.02 -0.67
CA THR A 27 7.78 6.91 0.28
C THR A 27 6.49 6.09 0.34
N PRO A 28 6.26 5.19 -0.62
CA PRO A 28 5.03 4.42 -0.71
C PRO A 28 4.90 3.46 0.49
N VAL A 29 3.72 3.43 1.10
CA VAL A 29 3.43 2.57 2.27
C VAL A 29 2.56 1.39 1.81
N PRO A 30 3.08 0.16 1.77
CA PRO A 30 2.31 -1.01 1.36
C PRO A 30 1.35 -1.45 2.45
N GLN A 31 0.20 -1.97 2.04
CA GLN A 31 -0.73 -2.67 2.93
C GLN A 31 -1.22 -3.97 2.27
N LYS A 32 -1.53 -5.00 3.08
CA LYS A 32 -2.14 -6.24 2.57
C LYS A 32 -3.63 -6.00 2.32
N LEU A 33 -4.08 -6.14 1.07
CA LEU A 33 -5.44 -5.80 0.66
C LEU A 33 -6.50 -6.54 1.49
N SER A 34 -6.29 -7.81 1.80
CA SER A 34 -7.24 -8.59 2.59
C SER A 34 -7.44 -8.04 4.01
N LEU A 35 -6.41 -7.42 4.60
CA LEU A 35 -6.52 -6.78 5.91
C LEU A 35 -7.26 -5.45 5.84
N VAL A 36 -7.03 -4.68 4.78
CA VAL A 36 -7.73 -3.40 4.54
C VAL A 36 -9.23 -3.65 4.39
N LEU A 37 -9.63 -4.58 3.51
CA LEU A 37 -11.04 -4.95 3.31
C LEU A 37 -11.70 -5.50 4.59
N ALA A 38 -10.96 -6.29 5.38
CA ALA A 38 -11.44 -6.79 6.67
C ALA A 38 -11.60 -5.66 7.71
N ALA A 39 -10.79 -4.61 7.66
CA ALA A 39 -10.94 -3.43 8.52
C ALA A 39 -12.13 -2.57 8.09
N GLU A 40 -12.30 -2.33 6.79
CA GLU A 40 -13.41 -1.53 6.23
C GLU A 40 -14.78 -2.16 6.53
N SER A 41 -14.92 -3.48 6.33
CA SER A 41 -16.16 -4.20 6.66
C SER A 41 -16.54 -4.10 8.14
N ARG A 42 -15.55 -4.16 9.04
CA ARG A 42 -15.75 -3.94 10.49
C ARG A 42 -16.17 -2.50 10.78
N ALA A 43 -15.52 -1.52 10.15
CA ALA A 43 -15.86 -0.10 10.33
C ALA A 43 -17.26 0.23 9.81
N HIS A 44 -17.68 -0.35 8.69
CA HIS A 44 -19.02 -0.19 8.14
C HIS A 44 -20.08 -0.79 9.07
N THR A 45 -19.81 -1.99 9.62
CA THR A 45 -20.68 -2.63 10.60
C THR A 45 -20.77 -1.79 11.89
N ALA A 46 -19.65 -1.25 12.38
CA ALA A 46 -19.63 -0.38 13.55
C ALA A 46 -20.39 0.93 13.34
N LYS A 47 -20.26 1.58 12.17
CA LYS A 47 -21.04 2.79 11.84
C LYS A 47 -22.54 2.51 11.71
N ALA A 48 -22.94 1.35 11.19
CA ALA A 48 -24.35 0.97 11.13
C ALA A 48 -24.97 0.82 12.54
N VAL A 49 -24.22 0.27 13.50
CA VAL A 49 -24.66 0.12 14.90
C VAL A 49 -24.70 1.46 15.66
N VAL A 50 -23.91 2.47 15.25
CA VAL A 50 -23.82 3.78 15.92
C VAL A 50 -24.83 4.82 15.36
N SER A 51 -25.59 4.49 14.30
CA SER A 51 -26.49 5.42 13.61
C SER A 51 -27.78 5.82 14.36
N GLU A 52 -27.95 5.42 15.63
CA GLU A 52 -29.10 5.85 16.45
C GLU A 52 -28.86 7.08 17.34
N ASP A 53 -27.63 7.59 17.51
CA ASP A 53 -27.44 8.80 18.33
C ASP A 53 -26.27 9.69 17.88
N LEU A 54 -26.58 10.98 17.73
CA LEU A 54 -25.69 12.16 17.61
C LEU A 54 -25.60 12.84 16.23
N ALA A 55 -26.71 13.48 15.85
CA ALA A 55 -26.72 14.60 14.91
C ALA A 55 -26.44 15.93 15.65
N SER A 56 -25.16 16.27 15.87
CA SER A 56 -24.68 17.66 16.00
C SER A 56 -23.17 17.73 16.28
N ARG A 57 -22.35 18.01 15.25
CA ARG A 57 -21.18 18.90 15.34
C ARG A 57 -20.55 19.10 13.94
N GLU A 58 -20.29 20.37 13.64
CA GLU A 58 -19.86 20.95 12.37
C GLU A 58 -18.43 20.53 11.92
N PRO A 59 -18.11 20.66 10.61
CA PRO A 59 -16.89 20.17 10.00
C PRO A 59 -15.75 21.20 9.97
N GLU A 60 -14.58 20.74 9.53
CA GLU A 60 -13.39 21.49 9.12
C GLU A 60 -12.24 21.64 10.12
N ALA A 61 -11.27 20.73 10.00
CA ALA A 61 -9.84 21.02 9.86
C ALA A 61 -9.04 19.70 10.01
N HIS A 62 -8.89 18.89 8.95
CA HIS A 62 -8.00 17.71 8.97
C HIS A 62 -7.47 17.28 7.59
N LEU A 63 -7.37 18.21 6.62
CA LEU A 63 -6.57 17.97 5.44
C LEU A 63 -5.13 18.37 5.78
N MET A 64 -4.20 17.42 5.78
CA MET A 64 -2.73 17.54 6.03
C MET A 64 -2.17 16.96 7.34
N ALA A 65 -2.92 16.16 8.11
CA ALA A 65 -2.25 15.25 9.04
C ALA A 65 -1.68 14.08 8.22
N PRO A 66 -0.39 13.71 8.36
CA PRO A 66 0.09 12.46 7.77
C PRO A 66 -0.76 11.34 8.36
N ILE A 67 -1.30 10.49 7.49
CA ILE A 67 -1.84 9.20 7.93
C ILE A 67 -0.64 8.46 8.51
N ASP A 68 -0.56 8.48 9.83
CA ASP A 68 0.45 7.76 10.59
C ASP A 68 0.42 6.31 10.12
N ALA A 69 1.53 5.84 9.54
CA ALA A 69 1.69 4.50 8.99
C ALA A 69 1.57 3.39 10.06
N THR A 70 1.17 3.75 11.28
CA THR A 70 0.89 2.85 12.41
C THR A 70 -0.56 2.38 12.50
N VAL A 71 -1.48 2.84 11.64
CA VAL A 71 -2.87 2.33 11.60
C VAL A 71 -2.99 1.09 10.72
N ALA A 72 -2.34 0.00 11.12
CA ALA A 72 -2.65 -1.35 10.62
C ALA A 72 -2.29 -2.46 11.63
N THR A 73 -2.24 -2.17 12.94
CA THR A 73 -2.07 -3.21 13.97
C THR A 73 -3.40 -3.48 14.66
N SER A 74 -4.35 -4.09 13.95
CA SER A 74 -5.54 -4.68 14.59
C SER A 74 -5.48 -6.20 14.50
N ALA A 75 -5.34 -6.84 15.66
CA ALA A 75 -5.44 -8.27 15.95
C ALA A 75 -4.25 -9.17 15.53
N GLY A 76 -3.19 -9.21 16.34
CA GLY A 76 -2.36 -10.41 16.56
C GLY A 76 -1.61 -11.01 15.36
N VAL A 77 -1.53 -10.32 14.23
CA VAL A 77 -0.79 -10.80 13.05
C VAL A 77 0.69 -10.51 13.23
N GLU A 78 1.52 -11.56 13.14
CA GLU A 78 2.98 -11.45 13.16
C GLU A 78 3.45 -10.48 12.08
N SER A 79 4.07 -9.38 12.50
CA SER A 79 4.69 -8.39 11.61
C SER A 79 6.12 -8.79 11.27
N ILE A 80 6.43 -8.88 9.98
CA ILE A 80 7.72 -9.32 9.47
C ILE A 80 8.34 -8.13 8.70
N PRO A 81 9.61 -7.75 8.98
CA PRO A 81 10.30 -6.75 8.17
C PRO A 81 10.42 -7.25 6.72
N THR A 82 10.05 -6.39 5.78
CA THR A 82 9.73 -6.78 4.41
C THR A 82 10.39 -5.86 3.41
N ALA A 83 11.20 -6.42 2.51
CA ALA A 83 11.66 -5.71 1.31
C ALA A 83 10.71 -6.00 0.14
N ILE A 84 10.40 -4.99 -0.68
CA ILE A 84 9.52 -5.15 -1.85
C ILE A 84 10.24 -4.67 -3.11
N PHE A 85 10.32 -5.57 -4.07
CA PHE A 85 10.98 -5.40 -5.36
C PHE A 85 9.97 -5.44 -6.50
N GLY A 86 10.27 -4.69 -7.56
CA GLY A 86 9.56 -4.78 -8.82
C GLY A 86 9.96 -6.00 -9.65
N PRO A 87 9.38 -6.15 -10.85
CA PRO A 87 9.54 -7.34 -11.67
C PRO A 87 10.82 -7.36 -12.49
N THR A 88 11.58 -6.27 -12.50
CA THR A 88 12.73 -6.14 -13.41
C THR A 88 13.96 -6.87 -12.86
N CYS A 89 14.95 -7.07 -13.73
CA CYS A 89 16.22 -7.70 -13.36
C CYS A 89 17.19 -6.71 -12.70
N ASP A 90 16.79 -5.46 -12.50
CA ASP A 90 17.61 -4.46 -11.83
C ASP A 90 17.47 -4.60 -10.30
N GLY A 91 18.60 -4.71 -9.60
CA GLY A 91 18.62 -4.72 -8.14
C GLY A 91 18.15 -3.41 -7.50
N LEU A 92 18.15 -2.31 -8.27
CA LEU A 92 17.61 -1.01 -7.85
C LEU A 92 16.09 -0.89 -8.06
N ASP A 93 15.44 -1.89 -8.65
CA ASP A 93 13.98 -1.96 -8.74
C ASP A 93 13.37 -2.36 -7.39
N GLN A 94 13.64 -1.53 -6.39
CA GLN A 94 13.22 -1.71 -5.01
C GLN A 94 12.38 -0.51 -4.59
N MET A 95 11.13 -0.77 -4.22
CA MET A 95 10.18 0.27 -3.80
C MET A 95 10.22 0.46 -2.28
N CYS A 96 10.43 -0.61 -1.54
CA CYS A 96 10.39 -0.62 -0.08
C CYS A 96 11.63 -1.33 0.49
N ALA A 97 12.35 -0.63 1.38
CA ALA A 97 13.53 -1.14 2.06
C ALA A 97 13.14 -1.99 3.28
N LEU A 98 13.98 -2.96 3.62
CA LEU A 98 13.74 -3.91 4.71
C LEU A 98 13.64 -3.19 6.06
N GLU A 99 14.38 -2.10 6.23
CA GLU A 99 14.50 -1.35 7.47
C GLU A 99 13.29 -0.45 7.74
N SER A 100 12.57 -0.04 6.70
CA SER A 100 11.46 0.93 6.81
C SER A 100 10.08 0.28 6.70
N THR A 101 10.00 -0.96 6.25
CA THR A 101 8.72 -1.59 5.86
C THR A 101 8.46 -2.86 6.65
N VAL A 102 7.30 -2.91 7.30
CA VAL A 102 6.82 -4.07 8.04
C VAL A 102 5.46 -4.48 7.49
N LEU A 103 5.30 -5.77 7.22
CA LEU A 103 4.05 -6.34 6.72
C LEU A 103 3.74 -7.64 7.43
N PRO A 104 2.47 -8.04 7.52
CA PRO A 104 2.12 -9.41 7.87
C PRO A 104 2.77 -10.39 6.90
N ARG A 105 2.79 -11.68 7.27
CA ARG A 105 3.17 -12.73 6.33
C ARG A 105 2.33 -12.66 5.05
N CYS A 106 3.02 -12.58 3.91
CA CYS A 106 2.44 -12.58 2.58
C CYS A 106 2.81 -13.87 1.85
N GLU A 107 1.86 -14.40 1.08
CA GLU A 107 2.05 -15.55 0.20
C GLU A 107 1.88 -15.14 -1.27
N VAL A 108 2.38 -15.97 -2.19
CA VAL A 108 2.21 -15.73 -3.63
C VAL A 108 0.72 -15.74 -3.96
N GLY A 109 0.25 -14.67 -4.61
CA GLY A 109 -1.17 -14.47 -4.93
C GLY A 109 -1.90 -13.53 -3.99
N ASP A 110 -1.29 -13.16 -2.85
CA ASP A 110 -1.77 -12.04 -2.06
C ASP A 110 -1.63 -10.72 -2.82
N TRP A 111 -2.58 -9.82 -2.59
CA TRP A 111 -2.58 -8.48 -3.18
C TRP A 111 -2.07 -7.45 -2.17
N LEU A 112 -1.19 -6.58 -2.64
CA LEU A 112 -0.75 -5.39 -1.93
C LEU A 112 -1.43 -4.16 -2.52
N ILE A 113 -1.75 -3.20 -1.66
CA ILE A 113 -2.31 -1.91 -2.03
C ILE A 113 -1.39 -0.80 -1.53
N TRP A 114 -1.26 0.24 -2.36
CA TRP A 114 -0.60 1.49 -2.03
C TRP A 114 -1.57 2.63 -2.30
N GLU A 115 -1.85 3.41 -1.28
CA GLU A 115 -2.70 4.59 -1.40
C GLU A 115 -1.88 5.80 -1.87
N ASN A 116 -2.57 6.86 -2.30
CA ASN A 116 -1.95 8.13 -2.71
C ASN A 116 -0.99 8.05 -3.93
N MET A 117 -1.14 7.02 -4.77
CA MET A 117 -0.34 6.81 -5.99
C MET A 117 -0.86 7.58 -7.23
N GLY A 118 -1.42 8.78 -7.03
CA GLY A 118 -2.06 9.57 -8.09
C GLY A 118 -1.14 10.55 -8.83
N ALA A 119 -0.10 11.07 -8.16
CA ALA A 119 0.82 12.07 -8.71
C ALA A 119 2.17 11.46 -9.09
N TYR A 120 2.71 11.88 -10.24
CA TYR A 120 4.03 11.49 -10.74
C TYR A 120 4.29 9.98 -10.82
N THR A 121 3.23 9.17 -10.93
CA THR A 121 3.31 7.71 -11.08
C THR A 121 3.34 7.33 -12.56
N HIS A 122 2.23 6.88 -13.14
CA HIS A 122 2.16 6.39 -14.53
C HIS A 122 2.73 7.37 -15.59
N THR A 123 2.73 8.68 -15.32
CA THR A 123 3.16 9.72 -16.25
C THR A 123 4.60 9.61 -16.76
N ALA A 124 5.50 8.97 -15.99
CA ALA A 124 6.90 8.79 -16.36
C ALA A 124 7.32 7.30 -16.43
N SER A 125 6.35 6.39 -16.59
CA SER A 125 6.62 4.95 -16.76
C SER A 125 7.26 4.65 -18.13
N PHE A 126 8.16 3.66 -18.18
CA PHE A 126 8.83 3.27 -19.43
C PHE A 126 9.06 1.77 -19.49
N VAL A 127 8.79 1.15 -20.64
CA VAL A 127 8.74 -0.32 -20.87
C VAL A 127 10.12 -0.97 -20.79
N PHE A 128 10.72 -0.97 -19.61
CA PHE A 128 11.94 -1.69 -19.29
C PHE A 128 11.65 -3.18 -19.08
N ASN A 129 12.57 -4.05 -19.53
CA ASN A 129 12.40 -5.50 -19.54
C ASN A 129 11.13 -6.05 -20.24
N GLY A 130 10.45 -5.24 -21.06
CA GLY A 130 9.26 -5.68 -21.81
C GLY A 130 7.98 -5.81 -20.98
N PHE A 131 7.98 -5.38 -19.71
CA PHE A 131 6.78 -5.33 -18.88
C PHE A 131 5.90 -4.15 -19.33
N THR A 132 4.69 -4.43 -19.82
CA THR A 132 3.76 -3.41 -20.29
C THR A 132 3.02 -2.78 -19.11
N HIS A 133 3.30 -1.50 -18.87
CA HIS A 133 2.83 -0.71 -17.71
C HIS A 133 1.39 -0.23 -17.80
N ILE A 134 0.48 -1.05 -18.30
CA ILE A 134 -0.95 -0.72 -18.18
C ILE A 134 -1.47 -1.50 -16.98
N PRO A 135 -1.31 -0.99 -15.74
CA PRO A 135 -2.06 -1.54 -14.63
C PRO A 135 -3.54 -1.47 -15.01
N LYS A 136 -4.27 -2.59 -14.83
CA LYS A 136 -5.73 -2.55 -14.88
C LYS A 136 -6.16 -1.54 -13.81
N ARG A 137 -6.62 -0.36 -14.26
CA ARG A 137 -6.96 0.75 -13.37
C ARG A 137 -8.15 0.35 -12.51
N THR A 138 -7.90 0.04 -11.24
CA THR A 138 -8.96 -0.07 -10.24
C THR A 138 -9.06 1.27 -9.56
N TYR A 139 -10.05 2.07 -9.97
CA TYR A 139 -10.41 3.30 -9.29
C TYR A 139 -11.27 2.94 -8.06
N CYS A 140 -10.76 3.12 -6.85
CA CYS A 140 -11.60 3.33 -5.68
C CYS A 140 -11.61 4.82 -5.39
N ILE A 141 -12.69 5.49 -5.79
CA ILE A 141 -13.03 6.81 -5.26
C ILE A 141 -13.91 6.50 -4.05
N CYS A 142 -13.42 6.79 -2.85
CA CYS A 142 -14.22 6.76 -1.62
C CYS A 142 -15.00 8.08 -1.50
#